data_AF-A0A357KSZ9-F1
#
_entry.id   AF-A0A357KSZ9-F1
#
_cell.length_a   1.000
_cell.length_b   1.000
_cell.length_c   1.000
_cell.angle_alpha   90.00
_cell.angle_beta   90.00
_cell.angle_gamma   90.00
#
_symmetry.space_group_name_H-M   'P 1'
#
loop_
_entity.id
_entity.type
_entity.pdbx_description
1 polymer ?
#
loop_
_entity_poly.entity_id
_entity_poly.type
_entity_poly.pdbx_seq_one_letter_code
_entity_poly.pdbx_strand_id
1 'polypeptide(L)' 'AEQRGLDGLKGHRSTGGMRASMYNAFPIEGARALVAFMKEFEKSSR' A
#
# COMPACT_ATOMS: atom_id res chain seq x y z
N ALA A 1 9.30 0.17 -0.97
CA ALA A 1 8.06 0.86 -0.57
C ALA A 1 8.33 2.32 -0.18
N GLU A 2 9.48 2.65 0.41
CA GLU A 2 9.77 4.02 0.89
C GLU A 2 9.86 5.11 -0.18
N GLN A 3 10.07 4.79 -1.46
CA GLN A 3 10.23 5.82 -2.51
C GLN A 3 8.92 6.43 -3.05
N ARG A 4 7.74 6.02 -2.55
CA ARG A 4 6.43 6.53 -3.04
C ARG A 4 5.51 7.12 -1.97
N GLY A 5 6.03 7.33 -0.75
CA GLY A 5 5.20 7.78 0.37
C GLY A 5 4.12 6.78 0.77
N LEU A 6 4.36 5.48 0.54
CA LEU A 6 3.48 4.38 0.94
C LEU A 6 4.18 3.56 2.04
N ASP A 7 4.13 4.11 3.24
CA ASP A 7 4.66 3.57 4.48
C ASP A 7 3.61 2.70 5.23
N GLY A 8 4.07 1.87 6.16
CA GLY A 8 3.18 1.04 7.00
C GLY A 8 2.49 -0.14 6.30
N LEU A 9 2.82 -0.45 5.04
CA LEU A 9 2.19 -1.54 4.29
C LEU A 9 2.61 -2.96 4.70
N LYS A 10 3.66 -3.10 5.53
CA LYS A 10 4.11 -4.41 6.01
C LYS A 10 3.02 -5.04 6.89
N GLY A 11 2.62 -6.26 6.55
CA GLY A 11 1.63 -7.01 7.31
C GLY A 11 2.09 -7.30 8.75
N HIS A 12 1.14 -7.68 9.59
CA HIS A 12 1.41 -8.02 10.98
C HIS A 12 2.40 -9.19 11.07
N ARG A 13 3.29 -9.19 12.09
CA ARG A 13 4.34 -10.21 12.26
C ARG A 13 3.84 -11.65 12.18
N SER A 14 2.63 -11.90 12.68
CA SER A 14 2.05 -13.25 12.76
C SER A 14 1.38 -13.71 11.47
N THR A 15 0.97 -12.80 10.59
CA THR A 15 0.23 -13.13 9.36
C THR A 15 1.08 -12.97 8.10
N GLY A 16 2.20 -12.24 8.19
CA GLY A 16 3.00 -11.88 7.03
C GLY A 16 2.19 -11.03 6.03
N GLY A 17 2.63 -11.04 4.76
CA GLY A 17 1.96 -10.34 3.67
C GLY A 17 2.02 -8.82 3.76
N MET A 18 1.02 -8.16 3.15
CA MET A 18 0.82 -6.70 3.21
C MET A 18 -0.53 -6.34 3.81
N ARG A 19 -0.60 -5.19 4.47
CA ARG A 19 -1.84 -4.62 5.01
C ARG A 19 -1.82 -3.11 4.85
N ALA A 20 -2.87 -2.55 4.27
CA ALA A 20 -3.11 -1.10 4.24
C ALA A 20 -4.15 -0.73 5.29
N SER A 21 -3.78 0.13 6.24
CA SER A 21 -4.71 0.63 7.27
C SER A 21 -5.37 1.93 6.79
N MET A 22 -6.69 1.92 6.65
CA MET A 22 -7.47 3.06 6.13
C MET A 22 -8.38 3.64 7.22
N TYR A 23 -7.81 4.42 8.13
CA TYR A 23 -8.56 5.11 9.18
C TYR A 23 -9.23 6.39 8.66
N ASN A 24 -10.12 7.01 9.45
CA ASN A 24 -10.83 8.23 9.06
C ASN A 24 -9.91 9.40 8.64
N ALA A 25 -8.71 9.48 9.22
CA ALA A 25 -7.73 10.52 8.88
C ALA A 25 -6.94 10.21 7.59
N PHE A 26 -7.15 9.04 6.98
CA PHE A 26 -6.43 8.65 5.78
C PHE A 26 -7.04 9.35 4.56
N PRO A 27 -6.26 10.16 3.81
CA PRO A 27 -6.77 10.92 2.68
C PRO A 27 -7.10 10.02 1.49
N ILE A 28 -8.08 10.44 0.68
CA ILE A 28 -8.50 9.69 -0.52
C ILE A 28 -7.39 9.63 -1.57
N GLU A 29 -6.52 10.64 -1.61
CA GLU A 29 -5.35 10.73 -2.47
C GLU A 29 -4.35 9.61 -2.13
N GLY A 30 -4.17 9.31 -0.84
CA GLY A 30 -3.34 8.20 -0.38
C GLY A 30 -3.89 6.85 -0.85
N ALA A 31 -5.21 6.68 -0.82
CA ALA A 31 -5.86 5.46 -1.32
C ALA A 31 -5.67 5.31 -2.85
N ARG A 32 -5.78 6.41 -3.60
CA ARG A 32 -5.52 6.41 -5.04
C ARG A 32 -4.08 6.08 -5.37
N ALA A 33 -3.12 6.63 -4.63
CA ALA A 33 -1.70 6.32 -4.77
C ALA A 33 -1.41 4.83 -4.51
N LEU A 34 -2.03 4.25 -3.48
CA LEU A 34 -1.93 2.81 -3.19
C LEU A 34 -2.47 1.96 -4.35
N VAL A 35 -3.65 2.28 -4.89
CA VAL A 35 -4.22 1.55 -6.04
C VAL A 35 -3.33 1.64 -7.28
N ALA A 36 -2.79 2.82 -7.56
CA ALA A 36 -1.87 3.02 -8.68
C ALA A 36 -0.61 2.16 -8.52
N PHE A 37 -0.03 2.14 -7.31
CA PHE A 37 1.09 1.28 -6.98
C PHE A 37 0.76 -0.21 -7.17
N MET A 38 -0.39 -0.69 -6.68
CA MET A 38 -0.78 -2.11 -6.82
C MET A 38 -0.92 -2.52 -8.29
N LYS A 39 -1.54 -1.67 -9.12
CA LYS A 39 -1.69 -1.93 -10.57
C LYS A 39 -0.35 -1.96 -11.29
N GLU A 40 0.57 -1.06 -10.93
CA GLU A 40 1.91 -1.05 -11.52
C GLU A 40 2.73 -2.25 -11.05
N PHE A 41 2.66 -2.58 -9.76
CA PHE A 41 3.32 -3.74 -9.20
C PHE A 41 2.87 -5.02 -9.90
N GLU A 42 1.55 -5.23 -10.07
CA GLU A 42 0.99 -6.37 -10.80
C GLU A 42 1.49 -6.44 -12.25
N LYS A 43 1.50 -5.31 -12.97
CA LYS A 43 1.97 -5.24 -14.35
C LYS A 43 3.48 -5.50 -14.50
N SER A 44 4.28 -5.00 -13.56
CA SER A 44 5.75 -5.13 -13.55
C SER A 44 6.23 -6.48 -13.03
N SER A 45 5.40 -7.17 -12.24
CA SER A 45 5.70 -8.47 -11.64
C SER A 45 5.26 -9.65 -12.52
N ARG A 46 5.04 -9.36 -13.81
CA ARG A 46 4.68 -10.32 -14.85
C ARG A 46 5.77 -10.34 -15.91
#